data_AF-A0A9P7MC97-F1
#
_entry.id   AF-A0A9P7MC97-F1
#
_cell.length_a   1.000
_cell.length_b   1.000
_cell.length_c   1.000
_cell.angle_alpha   90.00
_cell.angle_beta   90.00
_cell.angle_gamma   90.00
#
_symmetry.space_group_name_H-M   'P 1'
#
loop_
_entity.id
_entity.type
_entity.pdbx_description
1 polymer ?
#
loop_
_entity_poly.entity_id
_entity_poly.type
_entity_poly.pdbx_seq_one_letter_code
_entity_poly.pdbx_strand_id
1 'polypeptide(L)'
;MPLGPFDARTKRSRCTACFSSHLKCSGDVPCENCSRRRITCTFAARDLTKKLIQVEKGKQKTAANWSLTAATTTSSSSSSSLRIVDFRRDAEPRSGHLPQSVLPAPTTPRHLIDETSRYLSFFDLFANRNSFTGRGRSTGDELKQLAELHSRKGNHVLQAMLAVGGMFVGRRNFTDTTARRETYLVALQHYSYSIAGLREAIDGLATRSKTENRRKVQDARVCILWTTFLLGLFELMNDATGHGWQQHIIYGTCMALQASGPSSCRSGAGFSFFTQARVFEVSRTILYNERTFLSEPGWVALSRDLSSHDDSAYTWSPLDSLLDIMVMCSDLRVRAGTFVEQTIHSLNSYITTEAMAISDAGFRLRDILDIWRSAYLHTQPETAHQDDGCFFAAQSFTQNAHVPASTSSESADSLAHQPSILLSQIFYAAISIYLSGIFDYNLPKWDTVGVLVPTLDQQTVTQHVHSILELTNIGLDRTSLSPVLFLFPLRIAGARSHHAWQRNVVSSLVACVGKGFAVAGAVEADLIELWDSRAL
;
A
#
# COMPACT_ATOMS: atom_id res chain seq x y z
N MET A 1 13.09 7.54 -4.30
CA MET A 1 13.13 8.05 -2.92
C MET A 1 14.57 8.24 -2.47
N PRO A 2 15.07 9.41 -2.05
CA PRO A 2 16.46 9.51 -1.61
C PRO A 2 16.79 8.57 -0.42
N LEU A 3 17.57 7.51 -0.67
CA LEU A 3 18.12 6.52 0.29
C LEU A 3 19.36 7.04 1.04
N GLY A 4 19.40 8.34 1.34
CA GLY A 4 20.54 8.98 1.99
C GLY A 4 21.51 9.65 0.99
N PRO A 5 22.71 10.05 1.44
CA PRO A 5 23.63 10.92 0.70
C PRO A 5 24.21 10.30 -0.59
N PHE A 6 24.03 8.99 -0.80
CA PHE A 6 24.43 8.29 -2.02
C PHE A 6 23.27 8.10 -3.03
N ASP A 7 22.06 8.59 -2.72
CA ASP A 7 20.93 8.46 -3.63
C ASP A 7 21.00 9.43 -4.81
N ALA A 8 21.24 8.86 -5.99
CA ALA A 8 21.40 9.58 -7.24
C ALA A 8 20.07 9.95 -7.94
N ARG A 9 18.88 9.61 -7.40
CA ARG A 9 17.57 9.90 -8.03
C ARG A 9 17.23 11.39 -8.08
N THR A 10 17.99 12.23 -7.38
CA THR A 10 17.95 13.70 -7.52
C THR A 10 18.71 14.21 -8.74
N LYS A 11 19.46 13.37 -9.46
CA LYS A 11 20.14 13.73 -10.71
C LYS A 11 19.13 13.78 -11.85
N ARG A 12 18.67 15.01 -12.12
CA ARG A 12 17.93 15.52 -13.30
C ARG A 12 17.59 14.45 -14.36
N SER A 13 16.30 14.13 -14.50
CA SER A 13 15.86 12.97 -15.28
C SER A 13 16.19 13.04 -16.78
N ARG A 14 16.33 14.22 -17.41
CA ARG A 14 16.73 14.36 -18.82
C ARG A 14 17.46 15.68 -19.12
N CYS A 15 18.49 15.66 -19.96
CA CYS A 15 19.08 16.86 -20.55
C CYS A 15 18.17 17.44 -21.66
N THR A 16 18.33 18.72 -21.99
CA THR A 16 17.50 19.42 -22.99
C THR A 16 17.53 18.72 -24.34
N ALA A 17 18.69 18.24 -24.77
CA ALA A 17 18.84 17.55 -26.05
C ALA A 17 18.11 16.20 -26.10
N CYS A 18 18.17 15.40 -25.03
CA CYS A 18 17.45 14.13 -24.94
C CYS A 18 15.94 14.35 -24.79
N PHE A 19 15.53 15.40 -24.09
CA PHE A 19 14.12 15.80 -24.00
C PHE A 19 13.54 16.15 -25.37
N SER A 20 14.17 17.07 -26.11
CA SER A 20 13.71 17.48 -27.44
C SER A 20 13.74 16.35 -28.47
N SER A 21 14.61 15.36 -28.27
CA SER A 21 14.71 14.18 -29.16
C SER A 21 13.80 13.01 -28.72
N HIS A 22 13.04 13.13 -27.62
CA HIS A 22 12.27 12.04 -27.01
C HIS A 22 13.09 10.77 -26.71
N LEU A 23 14.36 10.92 -26.33
CA LEU A 23 15.28 9.82 -26.03
C LEU A 23 15.46 9.62 -24.51
N LYS A 24 15.80 8.40 -24.10
CA LYS A 24 16.21 8.09 -22.72
C LYS A 24 17.57 8.77 -22.44
N CYS A 25 17.66 9.49 -21.33
CA CYS A 25 18.87 10.19 -20.91
C CYS A 25 19.54 9.40 -19.76
N SER A 26 20.87 9.23 -19.79
CA SER A 26 21.60 8.55 -18.71
C SER A 26 21.68 9.39 -17.44
N GLY A 27 21.57 10.71 -17.55
CA GLY A 27 21.62 11.65 -16.41
C GLY A 27 23.03 12.19 -16.11
N ASP A 28 24.07 11.64 -16.76
CA ASP A 28 25.44 12.13 -16.66
C ASP A 28 25.66 13.45 -17.40
N VAL A 29 26.78 14.14 -17.11
CA VAL A 29 27.19 15.37 -17.80
C VAL A 29 28.59 15.17 -18.39
N PRO A 30 28.72 14.95 -19.72
CA PRO A 30 27.65 14.77 -20.71
C PRO A 30 26.98 13.39 -20.63
N CYS A 31 25.70 13.30 -20.96
CA CYS A 31 24.98 12.01 -20.98
C CYS A 31 25.42 11.15 -22.17
N GLU A 32 25.23 9.84 -22.08
CA GLU A 32 25.74 8.87 -23.05
C GLU A 32 25.28 9.16 -24.51
N ASN A 33 24.02 9.56 -24.67
CA ASN A 33 23.45 9.93 -25.98
C ASN A 33 24.04 11.23 -26.54
N CYS A 34 24.27 12.24 -25.69
CA CYS A 34 24.88 13.49 -26.13
C CYS A 34 26.37 13.32 -26.45
N SER A 35 27.07 12.48 -25.67
CA SER A 35 28.47 12.11 -25.92
C SER A 35 28.61 11.41 -27.28
N ARG A 36 27.77 10.39 -27.54
CA ARG A 36 27.77 9.65 -28.82
C ARG A 36 27.44 10.53 -30.02
N ARG A 37 26.50 11.46 -29.87
CA ARG A 37 26.07 12.40 -30.94
C ARG A 37 26.97 13.62 -31.07
N ARG A 38 27.96 13.80 -30.17
CA ARG A 38 28.84 14.98 -30.08
C ARG A 38 28.05 16.29 -30.06
N ILE A 39 26.97 16.33 -29.28
CA ILE A 39 26.13 17.52 -29.10
C ILE A 39 26.22 18.04 -27.66
N THR A 40 26.01 19.34 -27.50
CA THR A 40 26.07 20.01 -26.19
C THR A 40 25.01 19.46 -25.23
N CYS A 41 25.46 18.90 -24.10
CA CYS A 41 24.60 18.34 -23.08
C CYS A 41 24.30 19.36 -21.97
N THR A 42 23.22 20.12 -22.11
CA THR A 42 22.77 21.07 -21.09
C THR A 42 21.55 20.55 -20.33
N PHE A 43 21.51 20.81 -19.04
CA PHE A 43 20.36 20.55 -18.19
C PHE A 43 19.83 21.89 -17.69
N ALA A 44 18.55 22.19 -17.91
CA ALA A 44 17.95 23.43 -17.44
C ALA A 44 18.07 23.58 -15.91
N ALA A 45 18.33 24.81 -15.45
CA ALA A 45 18.23 25.16 -14.04
C ALA A 45 16.76 25.15 -13.61
N ARG A 46 16.48 24.74 -12.36
CA ARG A 46 15.13 24.61 -11.80
C ARG A 46 14.52 26.01 -11.66
N ASP A 47 13.51 26.35 -12.46
CA ASP A 47 12.72 27.57 -12.26
C ASP A 47 11.70 27.30 -11.14
N LEU A 48 11.98 27.82 -9.95
CA LEU A 48 11.18 27.63 -8.74
C LEU A 48 9.84 28.41 -8.77
N THR A 49 9.57 29.21 -9.80
CA THR A 49 8.36 30.05 -9.90
C THR A 49 7.26 29.50 -10.81
N LYS A 50 7.50 28.42 -11.56
CA LYS A 50 6.46 27.77 -12.38
C LYS A 50 5.76 26.65 -11.63
N LYS A 51 4.48 26.87 -11.28
CA LYS A 51 3.53 25.82 -10.88
C LYS A 51 3.45 24.79 -12.02
N LEU A 52 4.02 23.60 -11.83
CA LEU A 52 4.02 22.53 -12.82
C LEU A 52 2.78 21.63 -12.65
N ILE A 53 1.59 22.16 -12.92
CA ILE A 53 0.42 21.37 -13.34
C ILE A 53 -0.31 22.18 -14.42
N GLN A 54 0.07 21.97 -15.69
CA GLN A 54 -0.91 22.03 -16.76
C GLN A 54 -1.55 20.65 -16.80
N VAL A 55 -2.84 20.59 -16.48
CA VAL A 55 -3.67 19.41 -16.71
C VAL A 55 -3.69 19.18 -18.22
N GLU A 56 -2.90 18.21 -18.70
CA GLU A 56 -3.07 17.70 -20.06
C GLU A 56 -4.41 16.98 -20.12
N LYS A 57 -5.38 17.65 -20.76
CA LYS A 57 -6.66 17.05 -21.15
C LYS A 57 -6.38 15.85 -22.06
N GLY A 58 -6.58 14.65 -21.51
CA GLY A 58 -6.86 13.38 -22.19
C GLY A 58 -6.23 13.18 -23.56
N LYS A 59 -4.95 12.80 -23.63
CA LYS A 59 -4.34 12.18 -24.83
C LYS A 59 -3.29 11.09 -24.52
N GLN A 60 -3.37 10.44 -23.36
CA GLN A 60 -2.57 9.24 -23.09
C GLN A 60 -3.44 8.00 -23.32
N LYS A 61 -3.04 7.18 -24.30
CA LYS A 61 -3.72 5.94 -24.69
C LYS A 61 -3.45 4.85 -23.63
N THR A 62 -4.36 4.65 -22.69
CA THR A 62 -4.41 3.47 -21.83
C THR A 62 -5.08 2.30 -22.54
N ALA A 63 -4.83 1.08 -22.07
CA ALA A 63 -5.24 -0.22 -22.64
C ALA A 63 -6.77 -0.46 -22.79
N ALA A 64 -7.60 0.57 -22.67
CA ALA A 64 -9.05 0.53 -22.86
C ALA A 64 -9.50 0.49 -24.33
N ASN A 65 -8.58 0.52 -25.32
CA ASN A 65 -8.92 0.55 -26.75
C ASN A 65 -8.57 -0.72 -27.54
N TRP A 66 -8.37 -1.88 -26.90
CA TRP A 66 -8.01 -3.11 -27.63
C TRP A 66 -9.16 -3.74 -28.44
N SER A 67 -10.41 -3.28 -28.32
CA SER A 67 -11.56 -3.97 -28.96
C SER A 67 -12.25 -3.22 -30.11
N LEU A 68 -11.61 -2.24 -30.76
CA LEU A 68 -12.27 -1.50 -31.86
C LEU A 68 -11.47 -1.36 -33.17
N THR A 69 -10.36 -2.08 -33.35
CA THR A 69 -9.53 -1.96 -34.56
C THR A 69 -9.23 -3.28 -35.27
N ALA A 70 -10.10 -4.28 -35.15
CA ALA A 70 -10.02 -5.52 -35.92
C ALA A 70 -11.13 -5.67 -36.99
N ALA A 71 -11.79 -4.57 -37.38
CA ALA A 71 -12.82 -4.63 -38.41
C ALA A 71 -12.89 -3.35 -39.26
N THR A 72 -11.77 -2.88 -39.82
CA THR A 72 -11.85 -1.95 -40.96
C THR A 72 -10.54 -1.89 -41.74
N THR A 73 -10.37 -2.78 -42.71
CA THR A 73 -9.57 -2.47 -43.91
C THR A 73 -9.99 -3.41 -45.03
N THR A 74 -10.91 -2.96 -45.87
CA THR A 74 -10.84 -2.95 -47.35
C THR A 74 -12.24 -2.68 -47.89
N SER A 75 -12.43 -1.48 -48.45
CA SER A 75 -12.83 -1.26 -49.85
C SER A 75 -13.58 0.06 -49.99
N SER A 76 -12.91 0.98 -50.67
CA SER A 76 -13.45 2.22 -51.21
C SER A 76 -14.43 1.98 -52.36
N SER A 77 -15.23 3.02 -52.58
CA SER A 77 -15.78 3.56 -53.83
C SER A 77 -17.09 3.04 -54.43
N SER A 78 -18.00 4.03 -54.50
CA SER A 78 -18.86 4.47 -55.61
C SER A 78 -20.21 3.81 -55.88
N SER A 79 -21.23 4.66 -55.72
CA SER A 79 -22.61 4.61 -56.16
C SER A 79 -22.81 4.23 -57.63
N SER A 80 -23.94 3.56 -57.93
CA SER A 80 -24.88 3.90 -59.03
C SER A 80 -26.11 3.00 -59.03
N SER A 81 -27.29 3.62 -59.15
CA SER A 81 -28.60 3.00 -59.39
C SER A 81 -28.74 2.48 -60.83
N LEU A 82 -29.44 1.36 -61.04
CA LEU A 82 -30.54 1.19 -62.04
C LEU A 82 -30.97 -0.28 -62.29
N ARG A 83 -32.27 -0.51 -62.03
CA ARG A 83 -33.33 -1.29 -62.74
C ARG A 83 -33.03 -2.51 -63.65
N ILE A 84 -33.78 -3.60 -63.34
CA ILE A 84 -34.66 -4.46 -64.18
C ILE A 84 -34.01 -5.21 -65.37
N VAL A 85 -34.08 -6.56 -65.44
CA VAL A 85 -35.05 -7.38 -66.24
C VAL A 85 -34.99 -8.87 -65.82
N ASP A 86 -36.17 -9.48 -65.74
CA ASP A 86 -36.47 -10.90 -65.57
C ASP A 86 -35.82 -11.86 -66.58
N PHE A 87 -35.60 -13.12 -66.17
CA PHE A 87 -35.97 -14.28 -66.97
C PHE A 87 -36.35 -15.48 -66.08
N ARG A 88 -37.62 -15.90 -66.19
CA ARG A 88 -38.19 -17.15 -65.66
C ARG A 88 -37.62 -18.39 -66.37
N ARG A 89 -37.47 -19.49 -65.63
CA ARG A 89 -38.18 -20.76 -65.90
C ARG A 89 -38.02 -21.77 -64.75
N ASP A 90 -39.14 -21.95 -64.04
CA ASP A 90 -39.83 -23.19 -63.69
C ASP A 90 -39.00 -24.46 -63.41
N ALA A 91 -39.04 -24.94 -62.15
CA ALA A 91 -39.72 -26.19 -61.76
C ALA A 91 -39.44 -26.56 -60.29
N GLU A 92 -40.48 -26.53 -59.46
CA GLU A 92 -40.57 -27.20 -58.15
C GLU A 92 -41.18 -28.62 -58.33
N PRO A 93 -41.30 -29.49 -57.28
CA PRO A 93 -40.72 -29.45 -55.93
C PRO A 93 -40.14 -30.80 -55.46
N ARG A 94 -39.35 -30.81 -54.37
CA ARG A 94 -39.53 -31.69 -53.17
C ARG A 94 -38.35 -31.55 -52.17
N SER A 95 -38.71 -31.21 -50.93
CA SER A 95 -38.17 -31.66 -49.62
C SER A 95 -36.68 -32.06 -49.55
N GLY A 96 -35.78 -31.45 -48.78
CA GLY A 96 -35.89 -30.65 -47.56
C GLY A 96 -35.20 -31.37 -46.39
N HIS A 97 -33.87 -31.22 -46.25
CA HIS A 97 -33.13 -31.27 -44.97
C HIS A 97 -31.59 -31.08 -45.14
N LEU A 98 -31.02 -30.12 -44.38
CA LEU A 98 -29.64 -29.96 -43.83
C LEU A 98 -29.14 -28.49 -43.94
N PRO A 99 -28.19 -28.04 -43.10
CA PRO A 99 -28.21 -27.91 -41.65
C PRO A 99 -28.10 -26.42 -41.22
N GLN A 100 -28.87 -26.03 -40.21
CA GLN A 100 -28.87 -24.66 -39.71
C GLN A 100 -27.70 -24.40 -38.76
N SER A 101 -26.96 -23.33 -39.04
CA SER A 101 -25.93 -22.77 -38.17
C SER A 101 -26.53 -22.40 -36.82
N VAL A 102 -25.96 -22.94 -35.75
CA VAL A 102 -26.32 -22.62 -34.38
C VAL A 102 -25.65 -21.28 -34.01
N LEU A 103 -26.44 -20.22 -33.98
CA LEU A 103 -26.10 -19.02 -33.22
C LEU A 103 -26.21 -19.35 -31.72
N PRO A 104 -25.26 -18.94 -30.86
CA PRO A 104 -25.37 -19.20 -29.42
C PRO A 104 -26.52 -18.39 -28.82
N ALA A 105 -27.40 -19.09 -28.11
CA ALA A 105 -28.54 -18.54 -27.38
C ALA A 105 -28.08 -17.56 -26.27
N PRO A 106 -28.93 -16.59 -25.87
CA PRO A 106 -28.63 -15.68 -24.77
C PRO A 106 -28.50 -16.48 -23.46
N THR A 107 -27.35 -16.33 -22.79
CA THR A 107 -27.04 -16.94 -21.48
C THR A 107 -28.13 -16.64 -20.45
N THR A 108 -28.77 -17.69 -19.96
CA THR A 108 -29.79 -17.65 -18.90
C THR A 108 -29.28 -17.00 -17.59
N PRO A 109 -30.14 -16.29 -16.84
CA PRO A 109 -29.77 -15.60 -15.59
C PRO A 109 -29.29 -16.51 -14.44
N ARG A 110 -29.53 -17.82 -14.49
CA ARG A 110 -29.04 -18.78 -13.47
C ARG A 110 -27.51 -18.91 -13.45
N HIS A 111 -26.85 -18.85 -14.60
CA HIS A 111 -25.38 -18.98 -14.71
C HIS A 111 -24.65 -17.75 -14.14
N LEU A 112 -25.21 -16.55 -14.31
CA LEU A 112 -24.63 -15.30 -13.81
C LEU A 112 -24.73 -15.17 -12.27
N ILE A 113 -25.80 -15.71 -11.67
CA ILE A 113 -25.98 -15.77 -10.21
C ILE A 113 -24.97 -16.74 -9.58
N ASP A 114 -24.68 -17.85 -10.27
CA ASP A 114 -23.68 -18.83 -9.84
C ASP A 114 -22.25 -18.25 -9.89
N GLU A 115 -21.90 -17.53 -10.97
CA GLU A 115 -20.59 -16.88 -11.09
C GLU A 115 -20.37 -15.76 -10.05
N THR A 116 -21.38 -14.91 -9.83
CA THR A 116 -21.28 -13.84 -8.82
C THR A 116 -21.07 -14.43 -7.43
N SER A 117 -21.82 -15.48 -7.08
CA SER A 117 -21.70 -16.16 -5.78
C SER A 117 -20.33 -16.82 -5.62
N ARG A 118 -19.80 -17.42 -6.70
CA ARG A 118 -18.46 -18.01 -6.73
C ARG A 118 -17.36 -16.97 -6.45
N TYR A 119 -17.33 -15.84 -7.16
CA TYR A 119 -16.31 -14.81 -6.94
C TYR A 119 -16.48 -14.10 -5.58
N LEU A 120 -17.70 -13.99 -5.07
CA LEU A 120 -17.93 -13.48 -3.72
C LEU A 120 -17.37 -14.44 -2.66
N SER A 121 -17.50 -15.75 -2.84
CA SER A 121 -16.85 -16.75 -1.96
C SER A 121 -15.32 -16.63 -1.99
N PHE A 122 -14.74 -16.30 -3.15
CA PHE A 122 -13.31 -16.03 -3.26
C PHE A 122 -12.88 -14.76 -2.53
N PHE A 123 -13.73 -13.73 -2.54
CA PHE A 123 -13.52 -12.53 -1.74
C PHE A 123 -13.57 -12.84 -0.23
N ASP A 124 -14.48 -13.72 0.22
CA ASP A 124 -14.52 -14.15 1.62
C ASP A 124 -13.24 -14.89 2.02
N LEU A 125 -12.74 -15.77 1.16
CA LEU A 125 -11.44 -16.42 1.37
C LEU A 125 -10.28 -15.41 1.42
N PHE A 126 -10.32 -14.37 0.59
CA PHE A 126 -9.35 -13.28 0.65
C PHE A 126 -9.43 -12.55 1.99
N ALA A 127 -10.61 -12.10 2.40
CA ALA A 127 -10.83 -11.34 3.64
C ALA A 127 -10.43 -12.16 4.89
N ASN A 128 -10.70 -13.46 4.90
CA ASN A 128 -10.34 -14.36 6.00
C ASN A 128 -8.83 -14.63 6.07
N ARG A 129 -8.08 -14.43 4.98
CA ARG A 129 -6.63 -14.65 4.91
C ARG A 129 -5.82 -13.35 4.85
N ASN A 130 -6.47 -12.19 4.99
CA ASN A 130 -5.84 -10.88 4.93
C ASN A 130 -6.42 -9.95 5.99
N SER A 131 -6.18 -10.27 7.27
CA SER A 131 -6.47 -9.35 8.37
C SER A 131 -5.50 -8.18 8.34
N PHE A 132 -6.01 -6.95 8.29
CA PHE A 132 -5.19 -5.73 8.27
C PHE A 132 -4.84 -5.19 9.66
N THR A 133 -5.57 -5.65 10.68
CA THR A 133 -5.41 -5.19 12.08
C THR A 133 -5.00 -6.33 13.02
N GLY A 134 -5.07 -7.58 12.57
CA GLY A 134 -4.87 -8.76 13.42
C GLY A 134 -6.04 -9.05 14.36
N ARG A 135 -7.18 -8.39 14.15
CA ARG A 135 -8.42 -8.57 14.93
C ARG A 135 -9.33 -9.62 14.28
N GLY A 136 -10.21 -10.22 15.09
CA GLY A 136 -11.13 -11.28 14.66
C GLY A 136 -12.28 -10.84 13.75
N ARG A 137 -12.67 -9.56 13.75
CA ARG A 137 -13.63 -9.03 12.76
C ARG A 137 -12.93 -8.82 11.42
N SER A 138 -13.39 -9.54 10.40
CA SER A 138 -12.90 -9.36 9.03
C SER A 138 -13.66 -8.23 8.33
N THR A 139 -13.05 -7.70 7.27
CA THR A 139 -13.60 -6.69 6.36
C THR A 139 -14.89 -7.15 5.65
N GLY A 140 -15.24 -8.43 5.71
CA GLY A 140 -16.21 -9.07 4.81
C GLY A 140 -17.68 -8.75 5.08
N ASP A 141 -18.14 -8.88 6.32
CA ASP A 141 -19.58 -8.86 6.63
C ASP A 141 -20.19 -7.47 6.47
N GLU A 142 -19.45 -6.43 6.86
CA GLU A 142 -19.88 -5.04 6.75
C GLU A 142 -19.93 -4.59 5.26
N LEU A 143 -18.99 -5.08 4.44
CA LEU A 143 -18.97 -4.82 3.00
C LEU A 143 -20.15 -5.48 2.27
N LYS A 144 -20.52 -6.70 2.66
CA LYS A 144 -21.70 -7.40 2.08
C LYS A 144 -22.98 -6.62 2.36
N GLN A 145 -23.17 -6.16 3.60
CA GLN A 145 -24.32 -5.32 3.95
C GLN A 145 -24.35 -4.03 3.12
N LEU A 146 -23.21 -3.36 2.93
CA LEU A 146 -23.11 -2.16 2.08
C LEU A 146 -23.41 -2.46 0.60
N ALA A 147 -22.93 -3.60 0.11
CA ALA A 147 -23.19 -4.03 -1.26
C ALA A 147 -24.68 -4.29 -1.47
N GLU A 148 -25.40 -4.84 -0.50
CA GLU A 148 -26.84 -5.09 -0.62
C GLU A 148 -27.70 -3.81 -0.69
N LEU A 149 -27.17 -2.65 -0.25
CA LEU A 149 -27.87 -1.36 -0.29
C LEU A 149 -28.07 -0.79 -1.70
N HIS A 150 -27.34 -1.29 -2.70
CA HIS A 150 -27.34 -0.74 -4.06
C HIS A 150 -27.94 -1.72 -5.08
N SER A 151 -28.70 -1.19 -6.06
CA SER A 151 -29.22 -2.00 -7.17
C SER A 151 -28.06 -2.66 -7.94
N ARG A 152 -28.27 -3.89 -8.46
CA ARG A 152 -27.22 -4.69 -9.12
C ARG A 152 -26.51 -3.97 -10.28
N LYS A 153 -27.17 -3.00 -10.91
CA LYS A 153 -26.65 -2.19 -12.03
C LYS A 153 -26.04 -0.91 -11.43
N GLY A 154 -24.72 -0.87 -11.26
CA GLY A 154 -24.00 0.28 -10.68
C GLY A 154 -23.39 0.06 -9.29
N ASN A 155 -23.47 -1.16 -8.75
CA ASN A 155 -22.90 -1.51 -7.45
C ASN A 155 -21.37 -1.66 -7.52
N HIS A 156 -20.67 -0.52 -7.54
CA HIS A 156 -19.23 -0.45 -7.70
C HIS A 156 -18.45 -1.13 -6.55
N VAL A 157 -19.03 -1.19 -5.33
CA VAL A 157 -18.45 -1.92 -4.20
C VAL A 157 -18.45 -3.43 -4.47
N LEU A 158 -19.59 -4.00 -4.86
CA LEU A 158 -19.69 -5.41 -5.19
C LEU A 158 -18.72 -5.77 -6.32
N GLN A 159 -18.65 -4.97 -7.38
CA GLN A 159 -17.70 -5.20 -8.47
C GLN A 159 -16.24 -5.18 -8.00
N ALA A 160 -15.88 -4.29 -7.06
CA ALA A 160 -14.54 -4.29 -6.47
C ALA A 160 -14.28 -5.56 -5.65
N MET A 161 -15.26 -6.04 -4.87
CA MET A 161 -15.15 -7.29 -4.11
C MET A 161 -14.90 -8.49 -5.05
N LEU A 162 -15.68 -8.60 -6.14
CA LEU A 162 -15.53 -9.67 -7.13
C LEU A 162 -14.16 -9.60 -7.84
N ALA A 163 -13.68 -8.39 -8.15
CA ALA A 163 -12.35 -8.18 -8.73
C ALA A 163 -11.23 -8.68 -7.80
N VAL A 164 -11.29 -8.31 -6.52
CA VAL A 164 -10.32 -8.75 -5.51
C VAL A 164 -10.37 -10.27 -5.32
N GLY A 165 -11.56 -10.86 -5.21
CA GLY A 165 -11.73 -12.31 -5.09
C GLY A 165 -11.17 -13.08 -6.28
N GLY A 166 -11.47 -12.63 -7.51
CA GLY A 166 -10.94 -13.22 -8.74
C GLY A 166 -9.42 -13.13 -8.83
N MET A 167 -8.85 -11.97 -8.50
CA MET A 167 -7.39 -11.76 -8.50
C MET A 167 -6.70 -12.65 -7.47
N PHE A 168 -7.25 -12.74 -6.26
CA PHE A 168 -6.69 -13.55 -5.17
C PHE A 168 -6.58 -15.03 -5.55
N VAL A 169 -7.62 -15.61 -6.15
CA VAL A 169 -7.59 -17.01 -6.59
C VAL A 169 -6.69 -17.20 -7.80
N GLY A 170 -6.70 -16.27 -8.76
CA GLY A 170 -5.80 -16.30 -9.91
C GLY A 170 -4.32 -16.37 -9.49
N ARG A 171 -3.92 -15.66 -8.43
CA ARG A 171 -2.54 -15.73 -7.91
C ARG A 171 -2.20 -17.01 -7.15
N ARG A 172 -3.19 -17.77 -6.67
CA ARG A 172 -2.99 -19.05 -5.95
C ARG A 172 -3.05 -20.28 -6.84
N ASN A 173 -3.63 -20.19 -8.03
CA ASN A 173 -3.71 -21.30 -8.97
C ASN A 173 -2.37 -21.47 -9.71
N PHE A 174 -1.46 -22.26 -9.12
CA PHE A 174 -0.11 -22.49 -9.66
C PHE A 174 -0.06 -23.56 -10.77
N THR A 175 -1.05 -24.46 -10.84
CA THR A 175 -0.98 -25.68 -11.66
C THR A 175 -1.77 -25.61 -12.97
N ASP A 176 -2.84 -24.82 -13.04
CA ASP A 176 -3.66 -24.64 -14.24
C ASP A 176 -3.52 -23.23 -14.80
N THR A 177 -2.70 -23.11 -15.85
CA THR A 177 -2.41 -21.83 -16.52
C THR A 177 -3.62 -21.26 -17.26
N THR A 178 -4.54 -22.10 -17.72
CA THR A 178 -5.74 -21.71 -18.46
C THR A 178 -6.78 -21.15 -17.49
N ALA A 179 -7.12 -21.90 -16.44
CA ALA A 179 -8.06 -21.42 -15.41
C ALA A 179 -7.55 -20.16 -14.69
N ARG A 180 -6.22 -20.04 -14.49
CA ARG A 180 -5.60 -18.81 -13.98
C ARG A 180 -5.82 -17.62 -14.91
N ARG A 181 -5.66 -17.80 -16.22
CA ARG A 181 -5.86 -16.72 -17.20
C ARG A 181 -7.32 -16.29 -17.25
N GLU A 182 -8.25 -17.23 -17.20
CA GLU A 182 -9.70 -16.95 -17.20
C GLU A 182 -10.11 -16.16 -15.97
N THR A 183 -9.73 -16.63 -14.78
CA THR A 183 -10.01 -15.92 -13.50
C THR A 183 -9.39 -14.53 -13.48
N TYR A 184 -8.18 -14.37 -14.02
CA TYR A 184 -7.53 -13.06 -14.16
C TYR A 184 -8.31 -12.11 -15.08
N LEU A 185 -8.77 -12.58 -16.25
CA LEU A 185 -9.56 -11.77 -17.18
C LEU A 185 -10.89 -11.32 -16.56
N VAL A 186 -11.57 -12.23 -15.85
CA VAL A 186 -12.82 -11.90 -15.15
C VAL A 186 -12.56 -10.89 -14.01
N ALA A 187 -11.45 -11.03 -13.28
CA ALA A 187 -11.06 -10.07 -12.26
C ALA A 187 -10.83 -8.66 -12.84
N LEU A 188 -10.16 -8.56 -13.99
CA LEU A 188 -9.97 -7.28 -14.72
C LEU A 188 -11.30 -6.70 -15.21
N GLN A 189 -12.22 -7.53 -15.67
CA GLN A 189 -13.55 -7.09 -16.10
C GLN A 189 -14.32 -6.46 -14.94
N HIS A 190 -14.35 -7.12 -13.77
CA HIS A 190 -14.98 -6.58 -12.57
C HIS A 190 -14.28 -5.31 -12.07
N TYR A 191 -12.95 -5.25 -12.13
CA TYR A 191 -12.19 -4.02 -11.83
C TYR A 191 -12.65 -2.87 -12.74
N SER A 192 -12.77 -3.11 -14.05
CA SER A 192 -13.24 -2.10 -15.00
C SER A 192 -14.67 -1.64 -14.73
N TYR A 193 -15.60 -2.55 -14.41
CA TYR A 193 -16.97 -2.20 -14.05
C TYR A 193 -17.05 -1.42 -12.74
N SER A 194 -16.22 -1.75 -11.76
CA SER A 194 -16.12 -1.02 -10.50
C SER A 194 -15.65 0.42 -10.74
N ILE A 195 -14.61 0.63 -11.55
CA ILE A 195 -14.14 1.98 -11.91
C ILE A 195 -15.23 2.80 -12.60
N ALA A 196 -15.99 2.20 -13.53
CA ALA A 196 -17.08 2.89 -14.22
C ALA A 196 -18.17 3.33 -13.23
N GLY A 197 -18.65 2.42 -12.39
CA GLY A 197 -19.67 2.74 -11.38
C GLY A 197 -19.16 3.71 -10.29
N LEU A 198 -17.87 3.65 -9.95
CA LEU A 198 -17.26 4.57 -8.99
C LEU A 198 -17.25 6.01 -9.55
N ARG A 199 -16.95 6.19 -10.83
CA ARG A 199 -17.02 7.50 -11.49
C ARG A 199 -18.44 8.06 -11.46
N GLU A 200 -19.42 7.24 -11.83
CA GLU A 200 -20.84 7.62 -11.76
C GLU A 200 -21.26 8.01 -10.33
N ALA A 201 -20.80 7.29 -9.31
CA ALA A 201 -21.09 7.60 -7.91
C ALA A 201 -20.47 8.95 -7.46
N ILE A 202 -19.23 9.23 -7.88
CA ILE A 202 -18.54 10.50 -7.58
C ILE A 202 -19.23 11.68 -8.28
N ASP A 203 -19.54 11.55 -9.58
CA ASP A 203 -20.24 12.58 -10.35
C ASP A 203 -21.66 12.82 -9.79
N GLY A 204 -22.32 11.74 -9.37
CA GLY A 204 -23.57 11.79 -8.65
C GLY A 204 -23.45 12.58 -7.34
N LEU A 205 -22.39 12.41 -6.56
CA LEU A 205 -22.19 13.21 -5.35
C LEU A 205 -21.98 14.71 -5.62
N ALA A 206 -21.29 15.06 -6.70
CA ALA A 206 -21.03 16.45 -7.06
C ALA A 206 -22.28 17.20 -7.52
N THR A 207 -23.27 16.49 -8.07
CA THR A 207 -24.48 17.07 -8.68
C THR A 207 -25.73 17.02 -7.78
N ARG A 208 -25.60 16.51 -6.55
CA ARG A 208 -26.74 16.31 -5.63
C ARG A 208 -27.34 17.59 -5.06
N SER A 209 -28.67 17.58 -4.93
CA SER A 209 -29.45 18.65 -4.29
C SER A 209 -29.23 18.68 -2.77
N LYS A 210 -29.28 19.89 -2.18
CA LYS A 210 -29.20 20.11 -0.72
C LYS A 210 -30.35 19.44 0.07
N THR A 211 -31.43 19.04 -0.60
CA THR A 211 -32.62 18.43 0.02
C THR A 211 -32.55 16.91 0.17
N GLU A 212 -31.46 16.27 -0.28
CA GLU A 212 -31.38 14.82 -0.26
C GLU A 212 -31.14 14.24 1.14
N ASN A 213 -31.58 13.00 1.36
CA ASN A 213 -31.46 12.31 2.65
C ASN A 213 -29.98 12.16 3.07
N ARG A 214 -29.62 12.79 4.19
CA ARG A 214 -28.26 12.78 4.76
C ARG A 214 -27.69 11.37 4.95
N ARG A 215 -28.53 10.38 5.31
CA ARG A 215 -28.09 8.98 5.49
C ARG A 215 -27.65 8.36 4.16
N LYS A 216 -28.41 8.55 3.08
CA LYS A 216 -28.05 8.05 1.75
C LYS A 216 -26.76 8.67 1.23
N VAL A 217 -26.53 9.96 1.52
CA VAL A 217 -25.27 10.64 1.16
C VAL A 217 -24.09 10.05 1.93
N GLN A 218 -24.29 9.76 3.22
CA GLN A 218 -23.27 9.12 4.04
C GLN A 218 -22.93 7.71 3.55
N ASP A 219 -23.95 6.89 3.26
CA ASP A 219 -23.76 5.52 2.76
C ASP A 219 -23.02 5.52 1.41
N ALA A 220 -23.35 6.46 0.52
CA ALA A 220 -22.65 6.62 -0.76
C ALA A 220 -21.17 7.00 -0.60
N ARG A 221 -20.85 7.91 0.33
CA ARG A 221 -19.45 8.26 0.65
C ARG A 221 -18.68 7.05 1.17
N VAL A 222 -19.28 6.30 2.10
CA VAL A 222 -18.66 5.09 2.65
C VAL A 222 -18.45 4.02 1.57
N CYS A 223 -19.38 3.88 0.63
CA CYS A 223 -19.20 2.98 -0.51
C CYS A 223 -18.04 3.41 -1.43
N ILE A 224 -17.88 4.71 -1.68
CA ILE A 224 -16.73 5.24 -2.44
C ILE A 224 -15.41 4.92 -1.72
N LEU A 225 -15.35 5.14 -0.40
CA LEU A 225 -14.17 4.82 0.41
C LEU A 225 -13.77 3.36 0.26
N TRP A 226 -14.69 2.44 0.53
CA TRP A 226 -14.45 1.00 0.41
C TRP A 226 -14.07 0.58 -1.01
N THR A 227 -14.72 1.16 -2.02
CA THR A 227 -14.42 0.83 -3.42
C THR A 227 -13.01 1.23 -3.79
N THR A 228 -12.60 2.47 -3.49
CA THR A 228 -11.22 2.91 -3.77
C THR A 228 -10.20 2.03 -3.04
N PHE A 229 -10.45 1.67 -1.78
CA PHE A 229 -9.53 0.81 -1.03
C PHE A 229 -9.41 -0.61 -1.63
N LEU A 230 -10.54 -1.23 -1.99
CA LEU A 230 -10.54 -2.56 -2.63
C LEU A 230 -9.83 -2.54 -3.99
N LEU A 231 -10.03 -1.49 -4.79
CA LEU A 231 -9.33 -1.33 -6.06
C LEU A 231 -7.83 -1.11 -5.88
N GLY A 232 -7.42 -0.39 -4.83
CA GLY A 232 -6.02 -0.30 -4.45
C GLY A 232 -5.42 -1.66 -4.03
N LEU A 233 -6.16 -2.49 -3.29
CA LEU A 233 -5.73 -3.87 -2.97
C LEU A 233 -5.58 -4.74 -4.22
N PHE A 234 -6.49 -4.59 -5.19
CA PHE A 234 -6.36 -5.24 -6.49
C PHE A 234 -5.06 -4.83 -7.19
N GLU A 235 -4.72 -3.55 -7.18
CA GLU A 235 -3.49 -3.03 -7.79
C GLU A 235 -2.23 -3.52 -7.08
N LEU A 236 -2.24 -3.63 -5.74
CA LEU A 236 -1.14 -4.25 -4.97
C LEU A 236 -0.90 -5.72 -5.38
N MET A 237 -1.96 -6.46 -5.72
CA MET A 237 -1.88 -7.83 -6.21
C MET A 237 -1.44 -7.93 -7.67
N ASN A 238 -1.73 -6.92 -8.49
CA ASN A 238 -1.54 -6.98 -9.94
C ASN A 238 -0.26 -6.27 -10.44
N ASP A 239 0.07 -5.10 -9.90
CA ASP A 239 1.16 -4.24 -10.36
C ASP A 239 2.42 -4.42 -9.50
N ALA A 240 3.46 -5.01 -10.10
CA ALA A 240 4.74 -5.22 -9.42
C ALA A 240 5.53 -3.92 -9.17
N THR A 241 5.22 -2.86 -9.90
CA THR A 241 5.94 -1.59 -9.79
C THR A 241 5.47 -0.74 -8.61
N GLY A 242 4.27 -0.99 -8.09
CA GLY A 242 3.64 -0.21 -7.02
C GLY A 242 3.15 1.19 -7.42
N HIS A 243 3.38 1.63 -8.67
CA HIS A 243 3.00 2.98 -9.10
C HIS A 243 1.48 3.17 -9.15
N GLY A 244 0.75 2.16 -9.64
CA GLY A 244 -0.71 2.19 -9.68
C GLY A 244 -1.29 2.39 -8.28
N TRP A 245 -0.87 1.51 -7.36
CA TRP A 245 -1.25 1.60 -5.95
C TRP A 245 -0.90 2.95 -5.34
N GLN A 246 0.33 3.46 -5.52
CA GLN A 246 0.75 4.73 -4.94
C GLN A 246 -0.16 5.89 -5.38
N GLN A 247 -0.48 5.96 -6.67
CA GLN A 247 -1.42 6.96 -7.18
C GLN A 247 -2.82 6.76 -6.61
N HIS A 248 -3.28 5.52 -6.50
CA HIS A 248 -4.61 5.18 -6.02
C HIS A 248 -4.80 5.52 -4.54
N ILE A 249 -3.87 5.12 -3.67
CA ILE A 249 -3.97 5.41 -2.24
C ILE A 249 -3.90 6.93 -2.00
N ILE A 250 -3.00 7.66 -2.66
CA ILE A 250 -2.83 9.10 -2.47
C ILE A 250 -4.01 9.88 -3.02
N TYR A 251 -4.32 9.71 -4.31
CA TYR A 251 -5.27 10.57 -5.03
C TYR A 251 -6.70 10.02 -5.07
N GLY A 252 -6.89 8.75 -4.73
CA GLY A 252 -8.21 8.10 -4.62
C GLY A 252 -8.65 8.00 -3.15
N THR A 253 -8.13 7.00 -2.45
CA THR A 253 -8.60 6.62 -1.11
C THR A 253 -8.40 7.71 -0.07
N CYS A 254 -7.20 8.29 0.01
CA CYS A 254 -6.89 9.31 1.02
C CYS A 254 -7.63 10.62 0.76
N MET A 255 -7.70 11.07 -0.50
CA MET A 255 -8.50 12.24 -0.87
C MET A 255 -9.98 12.04 -0.57
N ALA A 256 -10.53 10.85 -0.88
CA ALA A 256 -11.93 10.54 -0.56
C ALA A 256 -12.18 10.51 0.96
N LEU A 257 -11.24 9.97 1.74
CA LEU A 257 -11.33 9.93 3.20
C LEU A 257 -11.24 11.34 3.79
N GLN A 258 -10.26 12.14 3.37
CA GLN A 258 -10.10 13.52 3.79
C GLN A 258 -11.33 14.36 3.46
N ALA A 259 -11.89 14.22 2.24
CA ALA A 259 -13.11 14.92 1.82
C ALA A 259 -14.37 14.47 2.59
N SER A 260 -14.41 13.21 3.05
CA SER A 260 -15.51 12.69 3.88
C SER A 260 -15.48 13.25 5.31
N GLY A 261 -14.31 13.66 5.77
CA GLY A 261 -14.07 14.25 7.08
C GLY A 261 -14.11 13.22 8.24
N PRO A 262 -13.56 13.57 9.42
CA PRO A 262 -13.41 12.64 10.54
C PRO A 262 -14.76 12.13 11.09
N SER A 263 -15.81 12.94 11.04
CA SER A 263 -17.14 12.56 11.53
C SER A 263 -17.73 11.34 10.81
N SER A 264 -17.35 11.11 9.55
CA SER A 264 -17.77 9.95 8.76
C SER A 264 -17.22 8.62 9.31
N CYS A 265 -16.23 8.67 10.19
CA CYS A 265 -15.51 7.50 10.69
C CYS A 265 -15.83 7.18 12.16
N ARG A 266 -16.87 7.81 12.74
CA ARG A 266 -17.21 7.62 14.17
C ARG A 266 -17.98 6.34 14.46
N SER A 267 -18.67 5.76 13.48
CA SER A 267 -19.44 4.53 13.68
C SER A 267 -19.70 3.77 12.38
N GLY A 268 -20.22 2.54 12.52
CA GLY A 268 -20.65 1.70 11.41
C GLY A 268 -19.55 1.39 10.39
N ALA A 269 -19.93 1.31 9.12
CA ALA A 269 -19.04 0.95 8.03
C ALA A 269 -17.91 1.98 7.77
N GLY A 270 -18.12 3.26 8.11
CA GLY A 270 -17.08 4.28 8.00
C GLY A 270 -16.00 4.14 9.08
N PHE A 271 -16.40 3.77 10.30
CA PHE A 271 -15.47 3.41 11.37
C PHE A 271 -14.65 2.18 10.99
N SER A 272 -15.31 1.10 10.55
CA SER A 272 -14.62 -0.11 10.09
C SER A 272 -13.61 0.20 8.99
N PHE A 273 -14.02 0.99 7.98
CA PHE A 273 -13.11 1.46 6.93
C PHE A 273 -11.88 2.15 7.50
N PHE A 274 -12.07 3.13 8.39
CA PHE A 274 -10.97 3.88 8.98
C PHE A 274 -9.98 2.98 9.73
N THR A 275 -10.49 2.06 10.55
CA THR A 275 -9.63 1.13 11.31
C THR A 275 -8.79 0.22 10.41
N GLN A 276 -9.32 -0.21 9.26
CA GLN A 276 -8.64 -1.11 8.33
C GLN A 276 -7.71 -0.36 7.36
N ALA A 277 -8.11 0.80 6.86
CA ALA A 277 -7.36 1.56 5.86
C ALA A 277 -6.23 2.40 6.46
N ARG A 278 -6.34 2.81 7.73
CA ARG A 278 -5.35 3.69 8.39
C ARG A 278 -3.94 3.15 8.34
N VAL A 279 -3.76 1.83 8.55
CA VAL A 279 -2.42 1.22 8.50
C VAL A 279 -1.74 1.40 7.14
N PHE A 280 -2.49 1.40 6.05
CA PHE A 280 -1.95 1.61 4.71
C PHE A 280 -1.52 3.06 4.49
N GLU A 281 -2.33 4.02 4.93
CA GLU A 281 -1.98 5.44 4.82
C GLU A 281 -0.73 5.78 5.65
N VAL A 282 -0.66 5.29 6.88
CA VAL A 282 0.50 5.50 7.76
C VAL A 282 1.74 4.77 7.21
N SER A 283 1.61 3.53 6.74
CA SER A 283 2.74 2.82 6.14
C SER A 283 3.25 3.52 4.88
N ARG A 284 2.33 4.10 4.08
CA ARG A 284 2.66 4.89 2.89
C ARG A 284 3.48 6.12 3.25
N THR A 285 3.13 6.88 4.30
CA THR A 285 3.93 8.07 4.66
C THR A 285 5.37 7.71 5.03
N ILE A 286 5.57 6.60 5.73
CA ILE A 286 6.89 6.08 6.08
C ILE A 286 7.63 5.60 4.82
N LEU A 287 6.96 4.85 3.95
CA LEU A 287 7.55 4.32 2.71
C LEU A 287 7.92 5.41 1.71
N TYR A 288 7.21 6.54 1.68
CA TYR A 288 7.41 7.63 0.73
C TYR A 288 8.03 8.91 1.33
N ASN A 289 8.24 8.96 2.66
CA ASN A 289 8.69 10.14 3.40
C ASN A 289 7.81 11.36 3.13
N GLU A 290 6.50 11.17 3.18
CA GLU A 290 5.50 12.19 2.89
C GLU A 290 4.65 12.49 4.14
N ARG A 291 3.95 13.62 4.12
CA ARG A 291 2.96 13.95 5.16
C ARG A 291 1.66 13.18 4.92
N THR A 292 0.82 13.18 5.95
CA THR A 292 -0.56 12.69 5.90
C THR A 292 -1.52 13.72 6.48
N PHE A 293 -2.75 13.72 5.97
CA PHE A 293 -3.86 14.49 6.56
C PHE A 293 -4.22 14.00 7.96
N LEU A 294 -3.79 12.79 8.36
CA LEU A 294 -4.05 12.24 9.70
C LEU A 294 -3.41 13.06 10.83
N SER A 295 -2.42 13.91 10.53
CA SER A 295 -1.85 14.85 11.50
C SER A 295 -2.70 16.11 11.72
N GLU A 296 -3.75 16.32 10.93
CA GLU A 296 -4.62 17.49 11.10
C GLU A 296 -5.46 17.37 12.39
N PRO A 297 -5.78 18.49 13.06
CA PRO A 297 -6.43 18.48 14.38
C PRO A 297 -7.72 17.66 14.46
N GLY A 298 -8.54 17.68 13.40
CA GLY A 298 -9.79 16.93 13.35
C GLY A 298 -9.61 15.41 13.34
N TRP A 299 -8.55 14.91 12.70
CA TRP A 299 -8.22 13.48 12.64
C TRP A 299 -7.53 13.01 13.92
N VAL A 300 -6.66 13.84 14.50
CA VAL A 300 -6.08 13.60 15.83
C VAL A 300 -7.17 13.55 16.90
N ALA A 301 -8.16 14.45 16.84
CA ALA A 301 -9.31 14.43 17.74
C ALA A 301 -10.15 13.16 17.58
N LEU A 302 -10.40 12.72 16.34
CA LEU A 302 -11.08 11.44 16.10
C LEU A 302 -10.33 10.27 16.74
N SER A 303 -9.01 10.18 16.56
CA SER A 303 -8.21 9.09 17.15
C SER A 303 -8.32 9.07 18.69
N ARG A 304 -8.23 10.26 19.31
CA ARG A 304 -8.39 10.41 20.76
C ARG A 304 -9.79 9.99 21.23
N ASP A 305 -10.83 10.45 20.55
CA ASP A 305 -12.21 10.09 20.90
C ASP A 305 -12.39 8.57 20.81
N LEU A 306 -11.89 7.93 19.74
CA LEU A 306 -12.00 6.48 19.58
C LEU A 306 -11.21 5.70 20.64
N SER A 307 -10.10 6.27 21.14
CA SER A 307 -9.31 5.64 22.22
C SER A 307 -9.99 5.70 23.59
N SER A 308 -10.90 6.65 23.82
CA SER A 308 -11.53 6.88 25.12
C SER A 308 -12.93 6.26 25.27
N HIS A 309 -13.46 5.61 24.23
CA HIS A 309 -14.78 4.99 24.25
C HIS A 309 -14.70 3.53 24.73
N ASP A 310 -14.91 3.31 26.03
CA ASP A 310 -14.99 1.96 26.63
C ASP A 310 -16.23 1.16 26.19
N ASP A 311 -17.29 1.83 25.71
CA ASP A 311 -18.60 1.23 25.40
C ASP A 311 -18.70 0.60 24.00
N SER A 312 -17.61 0.54 23.22
CA SER A 312 -17.66 -0.01 21.86
C SER A 312 -17.15 -1.46 21.81
N ALA A 313 -17.68 -2.27 20.88
CA ALA A 313 -17.14 -3.60 20.56
C ALA A 313 -15.68 -3.57 20.03
N TYR A 314 -15.04 -2.41 20.02
CA TYR A 314 -13.69 -2.14 19.60
C TYR A 314 -12.87 -1.56 20.75
N THR A 315 -12.06 -2.39 21.40
CA THR A 315 -11.02 -1.90 22.31
C THR A 315 -9.88 -1.31 21.50
N TRP A 316 -9.40 -0.11 21.86
CA TRP A 316 -8.24 0.51 21.21
C TRP A 316 -7.00 -0.38 21.41
N SER A 317 -6.37 -0.80 20.31
CA SER A 317 -5.26 -1.78 20.38
C SER A 317 -3.90 -1.11 20.49
N PRO A 318 -2.86 -1.86 20.90
CA PRO A 318 -1.49 -1.34 20.87
C PRO A 318 -1.07 -0.83 19.48
N LEU A 319 -1.52 -1.52 18.43
CA LEU A 319 -1.29 -1.13 17.04
C LEU A 319 -1.88 0.26 16.75
N ASP A 320 -3.08 0.55 17.24
CA ASP A 320 -3.75 1.83 16.98
C ASP A 320 -2.98 3.02 17.57
N SER A 321 -2.55 2.90 18.83
CA SER A 321 -1.69 3.89 19.47
C SER A 321 -0.34 4.02 18.76
N LEU A 322 0.22 2.91 18.27
CA LEU A 322 1.49 2.93 17.56
C LEU A 322 1.37 3.63 16.19
N LEU A 323 0.27 3.44 15.48
CA LEU A 323 -0.01 4.14 14.22
C LEU A 323 -0.05 5.67 14.41
N ASP A 324 -0.61 6.14 15.53
CA ASP A 324 -0.59 7.58 15.86
C ASP A 324 0.83 8.09 16.10
N ILE A 325 1.68 7.30 16.76
CA ILE A 325 3.11 7.63 16.92
C ILE A 325 3.82 7.67 15.55
N MET A 326 3.55 6.69 14.68
CA MET A 326 4.11 6.65 13.32
C MET A 326 3.70 7.87 12.48
N VAL A 327 2.47 8.39 12.62
CA VAL A 327 2.05 9.65 11.99
C VAL A 327 2.96 10.80 12.43
N MET A 328 3.24 10.94 13.73
CA MET A 328 4.14 11.97 14.24
C MET A 328 5.57 11.80 13.72
N CYS A 329 6.08 10.57 13.64
CA CYS A 329 7.39 10.28 13.04
C CYS A 329 7.46 10.72 11.57
N SER A 330 6.38 10.53 10.80
CA SER A 330 6.34 10.95 9.39
C SER A 330 6.38 12.46 9.20
N ASP A 331 5.68 13.23 10.05
CA ASP A 331 5.74 14.69 10.02
C ASP A 331 7.14 15.20 10.41
N LEU A 332 7.73 14.60 11.45
CA LEU A 332 9.11 14.88 11.85
C LEU A 332 10.10 14.61 10.72
N ARG A 333 9.95 13.50 9.98
CA ARG A 333 10.81 13.17 8.84
C ARG A 333 10.78 14.26 7.78
N VAL A 334 9.59 14.75 7.41
CA VAL A 334 9.46 15.78 6.37
C VAL A 334 10.09 17.09 6.82
N ARG A 335 9.89 17.48 8.08
CA ARG A 335 10.50 18.66 8.69
C ARG A 335 12.02 18.58 8.72
N ALA A 336 12.56 17.45 9.19
CA ALA A 336 14.00 17.16 9.21
C ALA A 336 14.61 17.12 7.80
N GLY A 337 13.95 16.51 6.83
CA GLY A 337 14.41 16.47 5.44
C GLY A 337 14.48 17.87 4.82
N THR A 338 13.42 18.68 5.01
CA THR A 338 13.38 20.07 4.54
C THR A 338 14.51 20.89 5.15
N PHE A 339 14.74 20.74 6.46
CA PHE A 339 15.84 21.37 7.17
C PHE A 339 17.19 20.97 6.56
N VAL A 340 17.46 19.67 6.44
CA VAL A 340 18.71 19.10 5.91
C VAL A 340 19.03 19.54 4.47
N GLU A 341 18.01 19.80 3.65
CA GLU A 341 18.16 20.37 2.31
C GLU A 341 18.49 21.88 2.35
N GLN A 342 17.90 22.62 3.28
CA GLN A 342 18.10 24.07 3.43
C GLN A 342 19.44 24.44 4.09
N THR A 343 19.93 23.66 5.05
CA THR A 343 21.22 23.88 5.75
C THR A 343 22.42 23.90 4.79
N ILE A 344 22.27 23.38 3.56
CA ILE A 344 23.30 23.44 2.52
C ILE A 344 23.67 24.89 2.15
N HIS A 345 22.80 25.88 2.41
CA HIS A 345 22.92 27.22 1.83
C HIS A 345 23.46 28.32 2.76
N SER A 346 23.48 28.16 4.09
CA SER A 346 24.19 29.02 5.08
C SER A 346 23.83 28.57 6.52
N LEU A 347 24.67 28.84 7.52
CA LEU A 347 24.35 28.68 8.96
C LEU A 347 23.96 30.05 9.55
N ASN A 348 22.81 30.13 10.23
CA ASN A 348 22.40 31.31 10.98
C ASN A 348 21.64 30.89 12.26
N SER A 349 21.34 31.87 13.14
CA SER A 349 20.68 31.59 14.43
C SER A 349 19.31 30.93 14.30
N TYR A 350 18.55 31.23 13.25
CA TYR A 350 17.25 30.60 12.98
C TYR A 350 17.40 29.09 12.68
N ILE A 351 18.41 28.72 11.90
CA ILE A 351 18.71 27.33 11.56
C ILE A 351 19.09 26.54 12.81
N THR A 352 19.85 27.12 13.74
CA THR A 352 20.17 26.46 15.02
C THR A 352 18.91 26.22 15.87
N THR A 353 18.01 27.20 15.97
CA THR A 353 16.74 27.05 16.72
C THR A 353 15.85 25.96 16.11
N GLU A 354 15.74 25.91 14.78
CA GLU A 354 14.94 24.89 14.10
C GLU A 354 15.55 23.50 14.26
N ALA A 355 16.88 23.37 14.18
CA ALA A 355 17.58 22.12 14.43
C ALA A 355 17.34 21.58 15.85
N MET A 356 17.41 22.46 16.86
CA MET A 356 17.11 22.12 18.25
C MET A 356 15.66 21.65 18.40
N ALA A 357 14.70 22.35 17.79
CA ALA A 357 13.29 21.97 17.85
C ALA A 357 12.98 20.63 17.16
N ILE A 358 13.68 20.31 16.06
CA ILE A 358 13.55 19.02 15.37
C ILE A 358 14.18 17.91 16.22
N SER A 359 15.37 18.13 16.77
CA SER A 359 16.04 17.18 17.67
C SER A 359 15.18 16.84 18.90
N ASP A 360 14.70 17.87 19.59
CA ASP A 360 13.86 17.77 20.78
C ASP A 360 12.54 17.04 20.49
N ALA A 361 11.93 17.26 19.32
CA ALA A 361 10.78 16.46 18.88
C ALA A 361 11.14 14.99 18.65
N GLY A 362 12.33 14.70 18.13
CA GLY A 362 12.82 13.33 17.97
C GLY A 362 13.06 12.62 19.30
N PHE A 363 13.66 13.28 20.29
CA PHE A 363 13.86 12.73 21.64
C PHE A 363 12.51 12.41 22.29
N ARG A 364 11.55 13.34 22.23
CA ARG A 364 10.19 13.08 22.72
C ARG A 364 9.53 11.87 22.07
N LEU A 365 9.68 11.69 20.75
CA LEU A 365 9.12 10.52 20.07
C LEU A 365 9.81 9.21 20.48
N ARG A 366 11.10 9.25 20.82
CA ARG A 366 11.80 8.10 21.40
C ARG A 366 11.22 7.75 22.77
N ASP A 367 11.06 8.74 23.65
CA ASP A 367 10.48 8.54 24.98
C ASP A 367 9.05 7.97 24.89
N ILE A 368 8.24 8.49 23.97
CA ILE A 368 6.87 7.99 23.73
C ILE A 368 6.89 6.53 23.26
N LEU A 369 7.83 6.15 22.39
CA LEU A 369 8.00 4.76 21.95
C LEU A 369 8.43 3.84 23.10
N ASP A 370 9.28 4.31 24.00
CA ASP A 370 9.74 3.52 25.16
C ASP A 370 8.64 3.35 26.20
N ILE A 371 7.82 4.38 26.44
CA ILE A 371 6.60 4.30 27.25
C ILE A 371 5.62 3.31 26.61
N TRP A 372 5.39 3.41 25.31
CA TRP A 372 4.51 2.49 24.58
C TRP A 372 5.00 1.05 24.70
N ARG A 373 6.30 0.80 24.51
CA ARG A 373 6.89 -0.54 24.67
C ARG A 373 6.68 -1.08 26.09
N SER A 374 6.90 -0.25 27.10
CA SER A 374 6.75 -0.66 28.50
C SER A 374 5.30 -1.03 28.83
N ALA A 375 4.33 -0.29 28.29
CA ALA A 375 2.91 -0.54 28.51
C ALA A 375 2.41 -1.83 27.85
N TYR A 376 2.92 -2.17 26.65
CA TYR A 376 2.32 -3.22 25.82
C TYR A 376 3.19 -4.47 25.58
N LEU A 377 4.52 -4.37 25.74
CA LEU A 377 5.44 -5.47 25.43
C LEU A 377 6.13 -6.07 26.67
N HIS A 378 6.11 -5.37 27.81
CA HIS A 378 6.76 -5.83 29.06
C HIS A 378 5.79 -6.37 30.12
N THR A 379 4.51 -6.56 29.81
CA THR A 379 3.55 -7.25 30.69
C THR A 379 3.61 -8.76 30.51
N GLN A 380 4.69 -9.38 30.98
CA GLN A 380 4.57 -10.73 31.55
C GLN A 380 4.06 -10.55 32.98
N PRO A 381 2.95 -11.20 33.40
CA PRO A 381 2.73 -11.39 34.82
C PRO A 381 3.86 -12.28 35.32
N GLU A 382 4.85 -11.70 36.00
CA GLU A 382 5.62 -12.48 36.95
C GLU A 382 4.60 -13.11 37.89
N THR A 383 4.57 -14.44 37.87
CA THR A 383 3.84 -15.27 38.80
C THR A 383 3.93 -14.65 40.20
N ALA A 384 2.79 -14.19 40.72
CA ALA A 384 2.65 -13.90 42.13
C ALA A 384 2.75 -15.24 42.90
N HIS A 385 3.97 -15.73 43.06
CA HIS A 385 4.30 -16.63 44.14
C HIS A 385 4.41 -15.75 45.40
N GLN A 386 3.36 -15.81 46.21
CA GLN A 386 3.39 -15.35 47.59
C GLN A 386 4.54 -16.06 48.34
N ASP A 387 5.37 -15.23 48.95
CA ASP A 387 6.16 -15.41 50.18
C ASP A 387 6.58 -16.82 50.61
N ASP A 388 7.91 -17.01 50.73
CA ASP A 388 8.52 -16.99 52.07
C ASP A 388 10.07 -16.98 51.99
N GLY A 389 10.69 -15.93 52.54
CA GLY A 389 11.89 -16.07 53.39
C GLY A 389 13.31 -16.06 52.79
N CYS A 390 14.06 -15.01 53.19
CA CYS A 390 15.50 -15.01 53.58
C CYS A 390 16.63 -14.74 52.54
N PHE A 391 17.14 -13.50 52.62
CA PHE A 391 18.53 -13.10 52.98
C PHE A 391 19.80 -13.71 52.28
N PHE A 392 20.68 -12.77 51.90
CA PHE A 392 22.14 -12.80 51.60
C PHE A 392 22.70 -12.87 50.14
N ALA A 393 23.40 -11.77 49.81
CA ALA A 393 24.77 -11.62 49.25
C ALA A 393 25.22 -12.30 47.93
N ALA A 394 25.59 -11.42 47.00
CA ALA A 394 26.90 -11.27 46.33
C ALA A 394 27.69 -12.49 45.79
N GLN A 395 28.17 -12.28 44.55
CA GLN A 395 29.30 -12.93 43.84
C GLN A 395 29.04 -14.32 43.23
N SER A 396 29.16 -14.43 41.90
CA SER A 396 30.41 -14.84 41.22
C SER A 396 30.17 -15.26 39.76
N PHE A 397 31.07 -14.82 38.90
CA PHE A 397 31.30 -15.32 37.54
C PHE A 397 31.68 -16.81 37.59
N THR A 398 31.03 -17.66 36.81
CA THR A 398 31.69 -18.82 36.16
C THR A 398 30.98 -19.18 34.84
N GLN A 399 31.79 -19.37 33.81
CA GLN A 399 31.43 -20.03 32.57
C GLN A 399 30.90 -21.45 32.85
N ASN A 400 29.78 -21.82 32.24
CA ASN A 400 29.67 -23.09 31.53
C ASN A 400 28.43 -23.15 30.64
N ALA A 401 28.65 -23.68 29.44
CA ALA A 401 27.69 -23.82 28.37
C ALA A 401 26.64 -24.89 28.68
N HIS A 402 25.36 -24.49 28.76
CA HIS A 402 24.25 -25.33 28.34
C HIS A 402 23.03 -24.44 28.03
N VAL A 403 22.72 -24.30 26.75
CA VAL A 403 21.49 -23.65 26.27
C VAL A 403 20.37 -24.67 26.41
N PRO A 404 19.34 -24.44 27.25
CA PRO A 404 18.16 -25.30 27.26
C PRO A 404 17.31 -24.96 26.03
N ALA A 405 17.12 -25.94 25.15
CA ALA A 405 16.44 -25.80 23.86
C ALA A 405 14.90 -25.82 23.93
N SER A 406 14.27 -25.34 25.03
CA SER A 406 12.84 -25.54 25.26
C SER A 406 11.99 -24.29 25.52
N THR A 407 12.53 -23.08 25.41
CA THR A 407 11.77 -21.82 25.70
C THR A 407 11.34 -21.01 24.47
N SER A 408 11.79 -21.38 23.25
CA SER A 408 11.48 -20.60 22.04
C SER A 408 10.16 -20.99 21.34
N SER A 409 9.69 -22.24 21.44
CA SER A 409 8.48 -22.65 20.73
C SER A 409 7.20 -22.15 21.41
N GLU A 410 7.13 -22.16 22.75
CA GLU A 410 5.95 -21.73 23.51
C GLU A 410 5.67 -20.22 23.36
N SER A 411 6.73 -19.40 23.31
CA SER A 411 6.58 -17.95 23.11
C SER A 411 6.16 -17.60 21.68
N ALA A 412 6.74 -18.26 20.67
CA ALA A 412 6.35 -18.08 19.28
C ALA A 412 4.91 -18.54 18.99
N ASP A 413 4.47 -19.65 19.59
CA ASP A 413 3.09 -20.11 19.51
C ASP A 413 2.14 -19.12 20.19
N SER A 414 2.46 -18.62 21.39
CA SER A 414 1.63 -17.61 22.06
C SER A 414 1.44 -16.33 21.23
N LEU A 415 2.49 -15.81 20.59
CA LEU A 415 2.36 -14.61 19.74
C LEU A 415 1.57 -14.85 18.46
N ALA A 416 1.65 -16.05 17.87
CA ALA A 416 0.85 -16.40 16.70
C ALA A 416 -0.67 -16.36 17.02
N HIS A 417 -1.05 -16.65 18.28
CA HIS A 417 -2.43 -16.54 18.76
C HIS A 417 -2.85 -15.09 19.08
N GLN A 418 -1.93 -14.11 19.01
CA GLN A 418 -2.20 -12.69 19.18
C GLN A 418 -1.67 -11.85 17.99
N PRO A 419 -2.27 -11.97 16.79
CA PRO A 419 -1.71 -11.36 15.58
C PRO A 419 -1.59 -9.83 15.64
N SER A 420 -2.52 -9.15 16.32
CA SER A 420 -2.43 -7.69 16.52
C SER A 420 -1.19 -7.29 17.35
N ILE A 421 -0.84 -8.05 18.39
CA ILE A 421 0.35 -7.81 19.22
C ILE A 421 1.62 -8.10 18.43
N LEU A 422 1.66 -9.23 17.72
CA LEU A 422 2.77 -9.57 16.83
C LEU A 422 3.03 -8.47 15.80
N LEU A 423 1.98 -7.96 15.14
CA LEU A 423 2.11 -6.86 14.19
C LEU A 423 2.60 -5.56 14.86
N SER A 424 2.10 -5.25 16.05
CA SER A 424 2.55 -4.09 16.83
C SER A 424 4.04 -4.16 17.16
N GLN A 425 4.56 -5.35 17.51
CA GLN A 425 5.98 -5.54 17.80
C GLN A 425 6.86 -5.32 16.56
N ILE A 426 6.44 -5.87 15.42
CA ILE A 426 7.14 -5.67 14.15
C ILE A 426 7.18 -4.18 13.79
N PHE A 427 6.05 -3.49 13.91
CA PHE A 427 5.95 -2.08 13.60
C PHE A 427 6.75 -1.21 14.57
N TYR A 428 6.78 -1.57 15.86
CA TYR A 428 7.58 -0.89 16.88
C TYR A 428 9.06 -0.97 16.53
N ALA A 429 9.57 -2.17 16.21
CA ALA A 429 10.96 -2.34 15.81
C ALA A 429 11.28 -1.52 14.54
N ALA A 430 10.39 -1.55 13.54
CA ALA A 430 10.60 -0.82 12.30
C ALA A 430 10.54 0.71 12.48
N ILE A 431 9.57 1.24 13.25
CA ILE A 431 9.45 2.68 13.47
C ILE A 431 10.58 3.22 14.36
N SER A 432 11.08 2.43 15.32
CA SER A 432 12.25 2.79 16.13
C SER A 432 13.51 2.96 15.29
N ILE A 433 13.73 2.07 14.31
CA ILE A 433 14.81 2.21 13.32
C ILE A 433 14.56 3.42 12.40
N TYR A 434 13.32 3.60 11.93
CA TYR A 434 12.97 4.70 11.03
C TYR A 434 13.20 6.07 11.70
N LEU A 435 12.78 6.23 12.96
CA LEU A 435 12.98 7.44 13.75
C LEU A 435 14.47 7.76 13.91
N SER A 436 15.31 6.77 14.22
CA SER A 436 16.78 6.94 14.19
C SER A 436 17.27 7.41 12.83
N GLY A 437 16.74 6.80 11.76
CA GLY A 437 17.05 7.10 10.37
C GLY A 437 16.69 8.52 9.91
N ILE A 438 15.83 9.23 10.63
CA ILE A 438 15.59 10.66 10.36
C ILE A 438 16.89 11.46 10.54
N PHE A 439 17.75 11.02 11.46
CA PHE A 439 18.97 11.71 11.85
C PHE A 439 20.24 11.01 11.34
N ASP A 440 20.36 9.70 11.54
CA ASP A 440 21.64 8.98 11.34
C ASP A 440 22.14 8.98 9.88
N TYR A 441 21.25 8.98 8.87
CA TYR A 441 21.66 9.06 7.46
C TYR A 441 22.33 10.40 7.09
N ASN A 442 22.14 11.44 7.89
CA ASN A 442 22.71 12.77 7.67
C ASN A 442 23.47 13.27 8.90
N LEU A 443 24.00 12.36 9.73
CA LEU A 443 24.68 12.70 10.99
C LEU A 443 25.73 13.83 10.84
N PRO A 444 26.61 13.84 9.80
CA PRO A 444 27.59 14.92 9.63
C PRO A 444 26.97 16.32 9.49
N LYS A 445 25.75 16.42 8.93
CA LYS A 445 25.04 17.69 8.81
C LYS A 445 24.47 18.15 10.15
N TRP A 446 23.99 17.23 10.97
CA TRP A 446 23.53 17.53 12.32
C TRP A 446 24.70 17.96 13.23
N ASP A 447 25.84 17.28 13.11
CA ASP A 447 27.08 17.61 13.83
C ASP A 447 27.58 19.02 13.47
N THR A 448 27.47 19.40 12.18
CA THR A 448 27.84 20.74 11.72
C THR A 448 27.02 21.85 12.40
N VAL A 449 25.76 21.57 12.74
CA VAL A 449 24.88 22.51 13.45
C VAL A 449 25.12 22.49 14.96
N GLY A 450 25.84 21.50 15.48
CA GLY A 450 26.21 21.38 16.89
C GLY A 450 25.05 20.96 17.80
N VAL A 451 24.08 20.20 17.28
CA VAL A 451 22.91 19.74 18.02
C VAL A 451 22.95 18.22 18.18
N LEU A 452 22.75 17.73 19.40
CA LEU A 452 22.60 16.30 19.67
C LEU A 452 21.33 15.77 19.02
N VAL A 453 21.34 14.53 18.53
CA VAL A 453 20.18 13.94 17.82
C VAL A 453 19.88 12.53 18.35
N PRO A 454 18.60 12.10 18.33
CA PRO A 454 18.16 10.84 18.93
C PRO A 454 18.39 9.64 17.99
N THR A 455 19.63 9.17 17.92
CA THR A 455 20.02 7.98 17.15
C THR A 455 20.01 6.72 18.02
N LEU A 456 19.85 5.56 17.39
CA LEU A 456 20.08 4.27 18.02
C LEU A 456 21.52 3.82 17.81
N ASP A 457 22.07 3.10 18.79
CA ASP A 457 23.33 2.39 18.61
C ASP A 457 23.17 1.16 17.71
N GLN A 458 24.30 0.66 17.20
CA GLN A 458 24.31 -0.44 16.24
C GLN A 458 23.77 -1.76 16.81
N GLN A 459 23.95 -2.02 18.10
CA GLN A 459 23.45 -3.23 18.75
C GLN A 459 21.92 -3.18 18.81
N THR A 460 21.34 -2.05 19.22
CA THR A 460 19.89 -1.86 19.26
C THR A 460 19.26 -1.94 17.85
N VAL A 461 19.89 -1.35 16.83
CA VAL A 461 19.43 -1.50 15.43
C VAL A 461 19.44 -2.98 15.01
N THR A 462 20.51 -3.71 15.35
CA THR A 462 20.64 -5.13 15.01
C THR A 462 19.57 -5.99 15.69
N GLN A 463 19.25 -5.70 16.96
CA GLN A 463 18.16 -6.36 17.68
C GLN A 463 16.81 -6.11 17.01
N HIS A 464 16.48 -4.86 16.67
CA HIS A 464 15.24 -4.54 15.96
C HIS A 464 15.16 -5.21 14.58
N VAL A 465 16.26 -5.27 13.82
CA VAL A 465 16.31 -6.01 12.55
C VAL A 465 15.99 -7.48 12.78
N HIS A 466 16.61 -8.13 13.78
CA HIS A 466 16.33 -9.52 14.11
C HIS A 466 14.86 -9.74 14.45
N SER A 467 14.28 -8.91 15.33
CA SER A 467 12.86 -8.97 15.70
C SER A 467 11.94 -8.83 14.49
N ILE A 468 12.23 -7.92 13.56
CA ILE A 468 11.43 -7.77 12.33
C ILE A 468 11.45 -9.07 11.53
N LEU A 469 12.63 -9.67 11.30
CA LEU A 469 12.75 -10.86 10.45
C LEU A 469 12.08 -12.09 11.09
N GLU A 470 12.34 -12.33 12.37
CA GLU A 470 11.78 -13.46 13.12
C GLU A 470 10.25 -13.38 13.22
N LEU A 471 9.73 -12.25 13.69
CA LEU A 471 8.29 -12.06 13.86
C LEU A 471 7.55 -12.00 12.53
N THR A 472 8.16 -11.46 11.47
CA THR A 472 7.57 -11.51 10.12
C THR A 472 7.46 -12.94 9.61
N ASN A 473 8.46 -13.79 9.88
CA ASN A 473 8.37 -15.20 9.51
C ASN A 473 7.19 -15.88 10.22
N ILE A 474 7.05 -15.68 11.55
CA ILE A 474 5.91 -16.18 12.32
C ILE A 474 4.58 -15.63 11.76
N GLY A 475 4.53 -14.33 11.47
CA GLY A 475 3.34 -13.65 10.94
C GLY A 475 2.88 -14.22 9.61
N LEU A 476 3.81 -14.45 8.68
CA LEU A 476 3.52 -15.02 7.35
C LEU A 476 3.11 -16.50 7.41
N ASP A 477 3.74 -17.27 8.30
CA ASP A 477 3.54 -18.73 8.35
C ASP A 477 2.33 -19.15 9.18
N ARG A 478 2.04 -18.42 10.27
CA ARG A 478 1.13 -18.90 11.34
C ARG A 478 -0.09 -18.03 11.60
N THR A 479 -0.24 -16.89 10.91
CA THR A 479 -1.36 -15.97 11.15
C THR A 479 -2.16 -15.70 9.88
N SER A 480 -3.31 -15.04 10.03
CA SER A 480 -4.11 -14.52 8.92
C SER A 480 -3.79 -13.07 8.58
N LEU A 481 -2.73 -12.47 9.14
CA LEU A 481 -2.31 -11.11 8.81
C LEU A 481 -2.03 -11.00 7.32
N SER A 482 -2.45 -9.89 6.72
CA SER A 482 -2.16 -9.68 5.30
C SER A 482 -0.65 -9.54 5.07
N PRO A 483 -0.05 -10.36 4.18
CA PRO A 483 1.38 -10.30 3.88
C PRO A 483 1.88 -8.91 3.47
N VAL A 484 1.02 -8.08 2.88
CA VAL A 484 1.39 -6.73 2.41
C VAL A 484 1.82 -5.80 3.57
N LEU A 485 1.33 -6.03 4.79
CA LEU A 485 1.67 -5.22 5.97
C LEU A 485 3.15 -5.34 6.35
N PHE A 486 3.81 -6.42 5.95
CA PHE A 486 5.22 -6.66 6.25
C PHE A 486 6.18 -6.00 5.26
N LEU A 487 5.69 -5.37 4.18
CA LEU A 487 6.57 -4.74 3.19
C LEU A 487 7.36 -3.55 3.75
N PHE A 488 6.73 -2.66 4.53
CA PHE A 488 7.49 -1.54 5.10
C PHE A 488 8.49 -1.98 6.17
N PRO A 489 8.16 -2.87 7.14
CA PRO A 489 9.14 -3.35 8.11
C PRO A 489 10.29 -4.07 7.43
N LEU A 490 10.02 -4.95 6.45
CA LEU A 490 11.05 -5.66 5.69
C LEU A 490 11.94 -4.70 4.91
N ARG A 491 11.38 -3.63 4.33
CA ARG A 491 12.18 -2.59 3.66
C ARG A 491 13.12 -1.88 4.64
N ILE A 492 12.64 -1.53 5.83
CA ILE A 492 13.45 -0.89 6.88
C ILE A 492 14.56 -1.84 7.36
N ALA A 493 14.22 -3.10 7.64
CA ALA A 493 15.19 -4.13 8.04
C ALA A 493 16.23 -4.39 6.95
N GLY A 494 15.80 -4.51 5.69
CA GLY A 494 16.67 -4.66 4.53
C GLY A 494 17.64 -3.50 4.36
N ALA A 495 17.17 -2.26 4.55
CA ALA A 495 18.01 -1.07 4.49
C ALA A 495 19.09 -1.02 5.59
N ARG A 496 18.87 -1.68 6.73
CA ARG A 496 19.84 -1.84 7.83
C ARG A 496 20.59 -3.17 7.80
N SER A 497 20.39 -4.01 6.79
CA SER A 497 21.05 -5.32 6.70
C SER A 497 22.49 -5.19 6.17
N HIS A 498 23.45 -5.40 7.07
CA HIS A 498 24.88 -5.33 6.73
C HIS A 498 25.46 -6.69 6.33
N HIS A 499 24.90 -7.79 6.86
CA HIS A 499 25.39 -9.14 6.59
C HIS A 499 24.61 -9.82 5.47
N ALA A 500 25.30 -10.63 4.66
CA ALA A 500 24.70 -11.37 3.55
C ALA A 500 23.54 -12.28 4.00
N TRP A 501 23.66 -12.92 5.17
CA TRP A 501 22.59 -13.77 5.71
C TRP A 501 21.31 -12.98 6.02
N GLN A 502 21.41 -11.75 6.54
CA GLN A 502 20.24 -10.89 6.79
C GLN A 502 19.55 -10.53 5.47
N ARG A 503 20.34 -10.15 4.45
CA ARG A 503 19.84 -9.82 3.11
C ARG A 503 19.12 -11.02 2.48
N ASN A 504 19.67 -12.22 2.60
CA ASN A 504 19.04 -13.45 2.11
C ASN A 504 17.69 -13.73 2.79
N VAL A 505 17.62 -13.56 4.12
CA VAL A 505 16.36 -13.72 4.87
C VAL A 505 15.33 -12.66 4.43
N VAL A 506 15.74 -11.40 4.30
CA VAL A 506 14.86 -10.32 3.80
C VAL A 506 14.32 -10.66 2.41
N SER A 507 15.17 -11.03 1.46
CA SER A 507 14.75 -11.42 0.11
C SER A 507 13.76 -12.59 0.12
N SER A 508 14.00 -13.61 0.95
CA SER A 508 13.08 -14.74 1.08
C SER A 508 11.70 -14.32 1.61
N LEU A 509 11.66 -13.46 2.64
CA LEU A 509 10.40 -12.97 3.22
C LEU A 509 9.66 -12.05 2.23
N VAL A 510 10.36 -11.16 1.53
CA VAL A 510 9.77 -10.31 0.46
C VAL A 510 9.21 -11.16 -0.67
N ALA A 511 9.94 -12.20 -1.11
CA ALA A 511 9.45 -13.15 -2.11
C ALA A 511 8.21 -13.92 -1.63
N CYS A 512 8.12 -14.25 -0.33
CA CYS A 512 6.94 -14.86 0.26
C CYS A 512 5.72 -13.93 0.17
N VAL A 513 5.88 -12.63 0.48
CA VAL A 513 4.83 -11.62 0.24
C VAL A 513 4.44 -11.53 -1.24
N GLY A 514 5.43 -11.63 -2.14
CA GLY A 514 5.29 -11.60 -3.60
C GLY A 514 4.34 -12.67 -4.19
N LYS A 515 4.13 -13.78 -3.48
CA LYS A 515 3.16 -14.81 -3.87
C LYS A 515 1.74 -14.23 -3.94
N GLY A 516 1.38 -13.40 -2.96
CA GLY A 516 0.06 -12.75 -2.89
C GLY A 516 0.03 -11.35 -3.49
N PHE A 517 1.11 -10.58 -3.35
CA PHE A 517 1.14 -9.15 -3.70
C PHE A 517 2.32 -8.83 -4.61
N ALA A 518 2.04 -8.57 -5.90
CA ALA A 518 3.07 -8.28 -6.90
C ALA A 518 3.98 -7.12 -6.48
N VAL A 519 3.45 -6.12 -5.77
CA VAL A 519 4.18 -4.92 -5.32
C VAL A 519 5.45 -5.23 -4.51
N ALA A 520 5.58 -6.44 -3.94
CA ALA A 520 6.80 -6.89 -3.29
C ALA A 520 8.04 -6.75 -4.21
N GLY A 521 7.86 -6.91 -5.53
CA GLY A 521 8.92 -6.72 -6.51
C GLY A 521 9.53 -5.31 -6.53
N ALA A 522 8.73 -4.27 -6.25
CA ALA A 522 9.25 -2.90 -6.13
C ALA A 522 10.16 -2.75 -4.90
N VAL A 523 9.79 -3.37 -3.78
CA VAL A 523 10.60 -3.37 -2.55
C VAL A 523 11.88 -4.16 -2.73
N GLU A 524 11.80 -5.32 -3.38
CA GLU A 524 12.96 -6.15 -3.72
C GLU A 524 13.96 -5.39 -4.60
N ALA A 525 13.48 -4.75 -5.67
CA ALA A 525 14.32 -3.96 -6.56
C ALA A 525 15.01 -2.78 -5.84
N ASP A 526 14.27 -2.05 -5.00
CA ASP A 526 14.81 -0.95 -4.18
C ASP A 526 15.93 -1.43 -3.23
N LEU A 527 15.76 -2.62 -2.63
CA LEU A 527 16.74 -3.19 -1.70
C LEU A 527 17.99 -3.71 -2.39
N ILE A 528 17.85 -4.36 -3.56
CA ILE A 528 18.98 -4.82 -4.36
C ILE A 528 19.84 -3.63 -4.79
N GLU A 529 19.23 -2.58 -5.34
CA GLU A 529 19.94 -1.35 -5.73
C GLU A 529 20.72 -0.75 -4.55
N LEU A 530 20.10 -0.71 -3.37
CA LEU A 530 20.75 -0.22 -2.15
C LEU A 530 21.95 -1.08 -1.74
N TRP A 531 21.81 -2.40 -1.75
CA TRP A 531 22.87 -3.32 -1.35
C TRP A 531 24.06 -3.30 -2.32
N ASP A 532 23.78 -3.18 -3.62
CA ASP A 532 24.81 -3.04 -4.66
C ASP A 532 25.58 -1.72 -4.51
N SER A 533 24.88 -0.62 -4.18
CA SER A 533 25.53 0.68 -3.97
C SER A 533 26.49 0.73 -2.78
N ARG A 534 26.38 -0.22 -1.84
CA ARG A 534 27.25 -0.37 -0.67
C ARG A 534 28.40 -1.37 -0.88
N ALA A 535 28.36 -2.15 -1.96
CA ALA A 535 29.41 -3.09 -2.32
C ALA A 535 30.52 -2.43 -3.17
N LEU A 536 30.19 -1.29 -3.79
CA LEU A 536 31.11 -0.35 -4.45
C LEU A 536 31.71 0.61 -3.41
#